data_AF-A0A1Y2HV32-F1
#
_entry.id   AF-A0A1Y2HV32-F1
#
_cell.length_a   1.000
_cell.length_b   1.000
_cell.length_c   1.000
_cell.angle_alpha   90.00
_cell.angle_beta   90.00
_cell.angle_gamma   90.00
#
_symmetry.space_group_name_H-M   'P 1'
#
loop_
_entity.id
_entity.type
_entity.pdbx_description
1 polymer ?
#
loop_
_entity_poly.entity_id
_entity_poly.type
_entity_poly.pdbx_seq_one_letter_code
_entity_poly.pdbx_strand_id
1 'polypeptide(L)'
;MNNTSLKTLCKTSSTTTALRLTSHKSITIMTILTLHITLPPAPSSASASAPAPSNDAPLAALFGAAAVDHAAANGDDADDQDALDPEHEAYLESLDPKDWKRQDHYRLLGLSHLRYKATQDEIKAAHRKAVLRHHPDKLTAKLAAQGKSTDQADSIFKCLAKAFDTLADETKRRAYDSVDRGVSDATPTDAQLRMWFADSPQAFYAEVQAVFDREARFALKPNRVPKFGDDASSKGAVEKFYAFWTNWESWRSFEYFDEDTESASNRDHKRHLEAKNKSQRTKLKTEDNARVRMLVERVMAVDPRMRRFKEEEKAAKKNKGKPMPAASLRPGSAAAAAAAPAATTAKPVPSPSDAKIAEAQAVLAKEAEKDRKAALKAHKKAIKAAVTKQHSYLTSDATPSAKHMEAVLIDLERLIEGCKDDLMELGDVRSQLESALSPDAAAKVVEEVLGRHAHEAKDAQQKIKNQAARASAAMAAKTGSAPWSAQELGVLVQAVNKIPGGTTQRWDKIAEYVSHHAGTPLRKTVDVIAQSKEIMSKPGAAGAALAALKSLQDKERKEVVIKDAPTQRDMYEFQA
;
A
#
# COMPACT_ATOMS: atom_id res chain seq x y z
N MET A 1 61.77 -0.69 49.60
CA MET A 1 61.73 -0.26 48.19
C MET A 1 62.61 -1.19 47.39
N ASN A 2 62.04 -1.76 46.32
CA ASN A 2 62.68 -2.48 45.21
C ASN A 2 63.49 -3.75 45.52
N ASN A 3 62.82 -4.91 45.47
CA ASN A 3 63.33 -6.10 44.77
C ASN A 3 62.28 -7.23 44.68
N THR A 4 62.54 -8.23 43.81
CA THR A 4 61.89 -9.55 43.63
C THR A 4 60.54 -9.60 42.87
N SER A 5 60.28 -10.51 41.91
CA SER A 5 60.96 -11.74 41.51
C SER A 5 60.63 -12.13 40.04
N LEU A 6 61.62 -12.72 39.39
CA LEU A 6 61.67 -13.30 38.03
C LEU A 6 61.04 -14.71 37.96
N LYS A 7 60.85 -15.21 36.71
CA LYS A 7 60.91 -16.61 36.18
C LYS A 7 59.63 -16.97 35.37
N THR A 8 59.65 -17.60 34.18
CA THR A 8 60.62 -18.55 33.57
C THR A 8 60.25 -18.94 32.12
N LEU A 9 61.29 -19.17 31.29
CA LEU A 9 61.52 -20.27 30.29
C LEU A 9 60.67 -20.38 29.00
N CYS A 10 61.27 -20.21 27.80
CA CYS A 10 61.98 -21.20 26.92
C CYS A 10 61.02 -21.97 25.98
N LYS A 11 61.08 -21.80 24.64
CA LYS A 11 62.00 -22.34 23.60
C LYS A 11 61.41 -23.54 22.82
N THR A 12 61.41 -23.35 21.49
CA THR A 12 61.78 -24.30 20.39
C THR A 12 60.89 -25.46 19.95
N SER A 13 60.72 -25.52 18.61
CA SER A 13 60.80 -26.72 17.71
C SER A 13 59.67 -27.75 17.79
N SER A 14 59.20 -28.44 16.75
CA SER A 14 59.22 -28.39 15.27
C SER A 14 58.29 -29.54 14.83
N THR A 15 57.80 -29.49 13.58
CA THR A 15 57.59 -30.63 12.64
C THR A 15 56.51 -31.69 12.95
N THR A 16 55.51 -31.86 12.08
CA THR A 16 55.43 -32.92 11.02
C THR A 16 54.56 -34.08 11.50
N THR A 17 53.71 -34.79 10.75
CA THR A 17 53.19 -34.81 9.38
C THR A 17 52.20 -35.98 9.38
N ALA A 18 51.09 -35.92 8.65
CA ALA A 18 50.54 -37.08 7.95
C ALA A 18 49.49 -36.66 6.92
N LEU A 19 49.95 -36.61 5.67
CA LEU A 19 49.14 -36.66 4.45
C LEU A 19 48.46 -38.03 4.31
N ARG A 20 47.26 -38.05 3.73
CA ARG A 20 46.86 -39.13 2.82
C ARG A 20 46.01 -38.60 1.67
N LEU A 21 46.65 -38.51 0.50
CA LEU A 21 46.04 -38.48 -0.83
C LEU A 21 45.47 -39.86 -1.17
N THR A 22 44.31 -39.91 -1.84
CA THR A 22 43.95 -40.79 -2.98
C THR A 22 42.73 -40.14 -3.66
N SER A 23 42.85 -39.52 -4.84
CA SER A 23 42.72 -40.11 -6.19
C SER A 23 41.59 -41.11 -6.34
N HIS A 24 40.49 -40.74 -7.00
CA HIS A 24 40.19 -41.25 -8.35
C HIS A 24 39.04 -40.52 -9.05
N LYS A 25 39.29 -40.31 -10.34
CA LYS A 25 38.45 -39.80 -11.42
C LYS A 25 37.16 -40.61 -11.57
N SER A 26 36.03 -39.94 -11.81
CA SER A 26 35.15 -40.31 -12.93
C SER A 26 34.27 -39.14 -13.32
N ILE A 27 34.66 -38.48 -14.40
CA ILE A 27 33.85 -37.52 -15.14
C ILE A 27 32.94 -38.36 -16.05
N THR A 28 31.68 -38.53 -15.65
CA THR A 28 30.68 -39.12 -16.53
C THR A 28 30.16 -38.03 -17.46
N ILE A 29 30.66 -38.08 -18.68
CA ILE A 29 30.14 -37.38 -19.86
C ILE A 29 28.71 -37.89 -20.08
N MET A 30 27.69 -37.08 -19.79
CA MET A 30 26.36 -37.31 -20.33
C MET A 30 26.29 -36.70 -21.72
N THR A 31 26.40 -37.58 -22.70
CA THR A 31 26.14 -37.39 -24.11
C THR A 31 24.75 -36.79 -24.31
N ILE A 32 24.69 -35.53 -24.74
CA ILE A 32 23.45 -34.92 -25.25
C ILE A 32 23.19 -35.55 -26.62
N LEU A 33 22.22 -36.46 -26.66
CA LEU A 33 21.72 -37.05 -27.90
C LEU A 33 20.95 -35.96 -28.66
N THR A 34 21.56 -35.47 -29.73
CA THR A 34 20.99 -34.57 -30.72
C THR A 34 19.95 -35.31 -31.56
N LEU A 35 18.68 -35.24 -31.16
CA LEU A 35 17.56 -35.57 -32.05
C LEU A 35 17.37 -34.44 -33.06
N HIS A 36 17.89 -34.67 -34.26
CA HIS A 36 17.54 -33.94 -35.48
C HIS A 36 16.07 -34.20 -35.79
N ILE A 37 15.22 -33.18 -35.63
CA ILE A 37 13.91 -33.14 -36.29
C ILE A 37 14.03 -32.17 -37.45
N THR A 38 14.11 -32.77 -38.62
CA THR A 38 14.09 -32.15 -39.95
C THR A 38 12.75 -31.47 -40.21
N LEU A 39 12.79 -30.16 -40.38
CA LEU A 39 11.67 -29.35 -40.89
C LEU A 39 11.58 -29.53 -42.42
N PRO A 40 10.41 -29.86 -43.00
CA PRO A 40 10.23 -29.84 -44.46
C PRO A 40 10.07 -28.39 -44.98
N PRO A 41 10.48 -28.12 -46.23
CA PRO A 41 10.65 -26.77 -46.75
C PRO A 41 9.35 -26.14 -47.28
N ALA A 42 9.28 -24.81 -47.20
CA ALA A 42 8.30 -23.98 -47.88
C ALA A 42 8.49 -24.01 -49.42
N PRO A 43 7.42 -24.03 -50.23
CA PRO A 43 7.52 -23.78 -51.66
C PRO A 43 7.52 -22.28 -51.98
N SER A 44 8.48 -21.86 -52.79
CA SER A 44 8.58 -20.53 -53.39
C SER A 44 7.85 -20.44 -54.74
N SER A 45 7.43 -19.20 -55.04
CA SER A 45 7.37 -18.53 -56.35
C SER A 45 6.24 -18.84 -57.36
N ALA A 46 5.40 -17.82 -57.57
CA ALA A 46 5.03 -17.26 -58.89
C ALA A 46 4.37 -15.89 -58.60
N SER A 47 5.04 -14.74 -58.74
CA SER A 47 5.26 -13.96 -59.98
C SER A 47 4.04 -13.88 -60.92
N ALA A 48 3.27 -12.79 -60.79
CA ALA A 48 2.51 -12.19 -61.88
C ALA A 48 2.32 -10.69 -61.58
N SER A 49 2.59 -9.86 -62.59
CA SER A 49 2.70 -8.40 -62.58
C SER A 49 1.38 -7.69 -62.88
N ALA A 50 1.13 -6.58 -62.16
CA ALA A 50 0.51 -5.29 -62.57
C ALA A 50 -0.87 -5.28 -63.30
N PRO A 51 -1.64 -4.16 -63.37
CA PRO A 51 -1.32 -2.77 -63.02
C PRO A 51 -2.37 -2.02 -62.16
N ALA A 52 -2.01 -0.79 -61.78
CA ALA A 52 -2.84 0.23 -61.12
C ALA A 52 -4.07 0.67 -61.95
N PRO A 53 -5.01 1.43 -61.35
CA PRO A 53 -5.00 2.85 -61.69
C PRO A 53 -5.34 3.85 -60.57
N SER A 54 -4.69 5.01 -60.70
CA SER A 54 -5.12 6.41 -60.48
C SER A 54 -5.75 6.88 -59.15
N ASN A 55 -5.06 7.86 -58.59
CA ASN A 55 -5.52 8.93 -57.71
C ASN A 55 -6.91 9.47 -58.06
N ASP A 56 -7.74 9.66 -57.03
CA ASP A 56 -8.38 10.94 -56.74
C ASP A 56 -8.80 10.96 -55.26
N ALA A 57 -8.34 11.96 -54.52
CA ALA A 57 -8.85 12.32 -53.20
C ALA A 57 -10.00 13.33 -53.37
N PRO A 58 -10.89 13.51 -52.37
CA PRO A 58 -10.52 14.42 -51.28
C PRO A 58 -11.02 14.02 -49.88
N LEU A 59 -10.15 14.26 -48.91
CA LEU A 59 -10.39 14.80 -47.57
C LEU A 59 -11.83 15.32 -47.29
N ALA A 60 -12.68 14.50 -46.66
CA ALA A 60 -13.86 14.93 -45.88
C ALA A 60 -14.50 13.77 -45.09
N ALA A 61 -13.92 13.39 -43.94
CA ALA A 61 -14.64 12.66 -42.87
C ALA A 61 -13.78 12.55 -41.60
N LEU A 62 -13.38 13.71 -41.08
CA LEU A 62 -12.87 13.86 -39.73
C LEU A 62 -13.88 14.79 -39.03
N PHE A 63 -14.54 14.29 -37.98
CA PHE A 63 -15.62 14.89 -37.15
C PHE A 63 -17.07 14.46 -37.43
N GLY A 64 -17.72 13.90 -36.38
CA GLY A 64 -19.17 13.71 -36.24
C GLY A 64 -19.55 12.25 -35.97
N ALA A 65 -19.57 11.77 -34.72
CA ALA A 65 -20.73 11.80 -33.82
C ALA A 65 -21.95 10.98 -34.31
N ALA A 66 -22.13 9.78 -33.74
CA ALA A 66 -23.41 9.08 -33.59
C ALA A 66 -23.22 7.98 -32.53
N ALA A 67 -23.73 8.18 -31.32
CA ALA A 67 -25.00 7.62 -30.85
C ALA A 67 -24.90 6.10 -30.64
N VAL A 68 -24.68 5.72 -29.38
CA VAL A 68 -24.80 4.34 -28.89
C VAL A 68 -26.28 4.08 -28.67
N ASP A 69 -26.92 3.36 -29.59
CA ASP A 69 -28.27 2.84 -29.37
C ASP A 69 -28.19 1.52 -28.62
N HIS A 70 -28.76 1.51 -27.41
CA HIS A 70 -29.17 0.29 -26.72
C HIS A 70 -30.37 -0.31 -27.44
N ALA A 71 -30.15 -1.35 -28.24
CA ALA A 71 -31.21 -2.22 -28.71
C ALA A 71 -31.13 -3.56 -27.98
N ALA A 72 -32.08 -3.77 -27.07
CA ALA A 72 -32.42 -5.07 -26.53
C ALA A 72 -32.88 -5.99 -27.68
N ALA A 73 -32.21 -7.12 -27.84
CA ALA A 73 -32.68 -8.22 -28.69
C ALA A 73 -32.70 -9.49 -27.83
N ASN A 74 -33.91 -9.85 -27.38
CA ASN A 74 -34.23 -11.21 -26.97
C ASN A 74 -34.52 -12.02 -28.24
N GLY A 75 -33.98 -13.24 -28.28
CA GLY A 75 -34.39 -14.30 -29.19
C GLY A 75 -33.71 -14.22 -30.55
N ASP A 76 -32.70 -15.07 -30.76
CA ASP A 76 -32.69 -15.98 -31.90
C ASP A 76 -31.64 -17.07 -31.64
N ASP A 77 -32.15 -18.30 -31.55
CA ASP A 77 -31.41 -19.55 -31.64
C ASP A 77 -30.69 -19.60 -32.99
N ALA A 78 -29.38 -19.35 -33.00
CA ALA A 78 -28.53 -19.54 -34.16
C ALA A 78 -27.28 -20.34 -33.75
N ASP A 79 -27.29 -21.61 -34.15
CA ASP A 79 -26.15 -22.50 -34.39
C ASP A 79 -25.18 -22.81 -33.23
N ASP A 80 -25.53 -23.90 -32.55
CA ASP A 80 -24.70 -24.77 -31.71
C ASP A 80 -23.55 -25.44 -32.52
N GLN A 81 -22.59 -24.65 -33.02
CA GLN A 81 -21.33 -25.15 -33.62
C GLN A 81 -20.06 -24.41 -33.19
N ASP A 82 -20.08 -23.67 -32.09
CA ASP A 82 -18.82 -23.42 -31.36
C ASP A 82 -18.49 -24.69 -30.56
N ALA A 83 -17.94 -25.70 -31.23
CA ALA A 83 -17.20 -26.75 -30.55
C ALA A 83 -16.20 -26.05 -29.62
N LEU A 84 -16.34 -26.28 -28.31
CA LEU A 84 -15.34 -25.79 -27.37
C LEU A 84 -14.01 -26.39 -27.81
N ASP A 85 -12.96 -25.59 -27.71
CA ASP A 85 -11.60 -26.07 -27.91
C ASP A 85 -11.45 -27.42 -27.18
N PRO A 86 -11.08 -28.51 -27.88
CA PRO A 86 -10.91 -29.83 -27.25
C PRO A 86 -10.00 -29.78 -26.02
N GLU A 87 -9.07 -28.83 -25.97
CA GLU A 87 -8.21 -28.57 -24.80
C GLU A 87 -8.98 -27.97 -23.60
N HIS A 88 -10.05 -27.24 -23.85
CA HIS A 88 -10.92 -26.70 -22.83
C HIS A 88 -11.81 -27.81 -22.23
N GLU A 89 -12.38 -28.69 -23.05
CA GLU A 89 -13.16 -29.84 -22.57
C GLU A 89 -12.30 -30.82 -21.77
N ALA A 90 -11.08 -31.13 -22.24
CA ALA A 90 -10.13 -31.95 -21.50
C ALA A 90 -9.73 -31.31 -20.15
N TYR A 91 -9.62 -29.97 -20.11
CA TYR A 91 -9.39 -29.27 -18.85
C TYR A 91 -10.56 -29.44 -17.89
N LEU A 92 -11.81 -29.29 -18.35
CA LEU A 92 -13.00 -29.46 -17.51
C LEU A 92 -13.08 -30.87 -16.89
N GLU A 93 -12.77 -31.91 -17.67
CA GLU A 93 -12.77 -33.30 -17.20
C GLU A 93 -11.71 -33.59 -16.13
N SER A 94 -10.64 -32.78 -16.05
CA SER A 94 -9.54 -32.95 -15.09
C SER A 94 -9.80 -32.32 -13.71
N LEU A 95 -10.91 -31.59 -13.54
CA LEU A 95 -11.15 -30.76 -12.35
C LEU A 95 -11.85 -31.53 -11.23
N ASP A 96 -11.32 -31.40 -10.01
CA ASP A 96 -11.95 -31.88 -8.78
C ASP A 96 -12.66 -30.72 -8.04
N PRO A 97 -13.96 -30.83 -7.71
CA PRO A 97 -14.71 -29.85 -6.91
C PRO A 97 -14.04 -29.45 -5.59
N LYS A 98 -13.26 -30.35 -4.98
CA LYS A 98 -12.59 -30.07 -3.69
C LYS A 98 -11.47 -29.04 -3.84
N ASP A 99 -10.81 -29.01 -4.99
CA ASP A 99 -9.68 -28.14 -5.28
C ASP A 99 -10.09 -26.85 -6.03
N TRP A 100 -11.35 -26.41 -5.89
CA TRP A 100 -11.89 -25.23 -6.57
C TRP A 100 -11.04 -23.96 -6.39
N LYS A 101 -10.35 -23.79 -5.25
CA LYS A 101 -9.48 -22.62 -5.02
C LYS A 101 -8.29 -22.54 -5.99
N ARG A 102 -7.82 -23.68 -6.54
CA ARG A 102 -6.66 -23.74 -7.43
C ARG A 102 -7.01 -23.64 -8.91
N GLN A 103 -8.29 -23.67 -9.25
CA GLN A 103 -8.81 -23.69 -10.61
C GLN A 103 -8.84 -22.28 -11.22
N ASP A 104 -8.79 -22.21 -12.56
CA ASP A 104 -8.99 -20.97 -13.28
C ASP A 104 -10.49 -20.79 -13.60
N HIS A 105 -11.14 -19.89 -12.84
CA HIS A 105 -12.58 -19.61 -12.93
C HIS A 105 -12.96 -18.92 -14.24
N TYR A 106 -12.03 -18.15 -14.84
CA TYR A 106 -12.27 -17.56 -16.15
C TYR A 106 -12.15 -18.61 -17.25
N ARG A 107 -11.17 -19.52 -17.15
CA ARG A 107 -11.06 -20.65 -18.07
C ARG A 107 -12.31 -21.52 -17.97
N LEU A 108 -12.79 -21.85 -16.77
CA LEU A 108 -14.02 -22.63 -16.52
C LEU A 108 -15.26 -22.09 -17.25
N LEU A 109 -15.41 -20.78 -17.34
CA LEU A 109 -16.53 -20.12 -18.04
C LEU A 109 -16.27 -19.91 -19.54
N GLY A 110 -15.12 -20.32 -20.08
CA GLY A 110 -14.72 -20.03 -21.46
C GLY A 110 -14.31 -18.57 -21.70
N LEU A 111 -14.04 -17.81 -20.63
CA LEU A 111 -13.64 -16.40 -20.66
C LEU A 111 -12.12 -16.20 -20.50
N SER A 112 -11.32 -17.20 -20.87
CA SER A 112 -9.85 -17.18 -20.76
C SER A 112 -9.20 -16.01 -21.51
N HIS A 113 -9.82 -15.51 -22.58
CA HIS A 113 -9.33 -14.41 -23.41
C HIS A 113 -9.69 -13.02 -22.84
N LEU A 114 -10.83 -12.88 -22.15
CA LEU A 114 -11.30 -11.63 -21.56
C LEU A 114 -10.79 -11.44 -20.12
N ARG A 115 -10.76 -12.52 -19.31
CA ARG A 115 -10.32 -12.53 -17.89
C ARG A 115 -10.88 -11.35 -17.10
N TYR A 116 -10.02 -10.57 -16.45
CA TYR A 116 -10.39 -9.39 -15.65
C TYR A 116 -11.06 -8.27 -16.47
N LYS A 117 -10.98 -8.28 -17.81
CA LYS A 117 -11.68 -7.32 -18.68
C LYS A 117 -13.14 -7.71 -18.96
N ALA A 118 -13.55 -8.93 -18.63
CA ALA A 118 -14.90 -9.40 -18.89
C ALA A 118 -15.94 -8.54 -18.15
N THR A 119 -16.99 -8.13 -18.84
CA THR A 119 -18.09 -7.40 -18.19
C THR A 119 -18.96 -8.33 -17.36
N GLN A 120 -19.73 -7.77 -16.43
CA GLN A 120 -20.61 -8.57 -15.58
C GLN A 120 -21.67 -9.33 -16.39
N ASP A 121 -22.14 -8.74 -17.49
CA ASP A 121 -23.15 -9.34 -18.34
C ASP A 121 -22.56 -10.44 -19.24
N GLU A 122 -21.32 -10.27 -19.70
CA GLU A 122 -20.56 -11.34 -20.36
C GLU A 122 -20.36 -12.55 -19.44
N ILE A 123 -20.03 -12.34 -18.17
CA ILE A 123 -19.88 -13.43 -17.19
C ILE A 123 -21.20 -14.19 -16.99
N LYS A 124 -22.32 -13.47 -16.87
CA LYS A 124 -23.64 -14.08 -16.76
C LYS A 124 -24.03 -14.83 -18.04
N ALA A 125 -23.75 -14.27 -19.22
CA ALA A 125 -24.04 -14.89 -20.49
C ALA A 125 -23.21 -16.17 -20.70
N ALA A 126 -21.91 -16.10 -20.42
CA ALA A 126 -21.01 -17.25 -20.49
C ALA A 126 -21.42 -18.36 -19.51
N HIS A 127 -21.81 -18.01 -18.29
CA HIS A 127 -22.33 -18.98 -17.33
C HIS A 127 -23.63 -19.65 -17.82
N ARG A 128 -24.59 -18.91 -18.38
CA ARG A 128 -25.80 -19.50 -18.98
C ARG A 128 -25.45 -20.48 -20.10
N LYS A 129 -24.54 -20.09 -21.00
CA LYS A 129 -24.05 -20.94 -22.11
C LYS A 129 -23.35 -22.20 -21.57
N ALA A 130 -22.50 -22.07 -20.55
CA ALA A 130 -21.80 -23.18 -19.92
C ALA A 130 -22.74 -24.14 -19.16
N VAL A 131 -23.74 -23.62 -18.44
CA VAL A 131 -24.74 -24.43 -17.71
C VAL A 131 -25.58 -25.26 -18.67
N LEU A 132 -26.00 -24.70 -19.81
CA LEU A 132 -26.80 -25.43 -20.80
C LEU A 132 -26.01 -26.57 -21.47
N ARG A 133 -24.70 -26.38 -21.64
CA ARG A 133 -23.78 -27.36 -22.24
C ARG A 133 -23.36 -28.45 -21.25
N HIS A 134 -23.02 -28.03 -20.04
CA HIS A 134 -22.52 -28.88 -18.98
C HIS A 134 -23.58 -29.19 -17.91
N HIS A 135 -24.86 -29.21 -18.30
CA HIS A 135 -25.94 -29.63 -17.40
C HIS A 135 -25.77 -31.11 -17.05
N PRO A 136 -25.90 -31.51 -15.77
CA PRO A 136 -25.68 -32.90 -15.35
C PRO A 136 -26.54 -33.88 -16.14
N ASP A 137 -27.81 -33.57 -16.43
CA ASP A 137 -28.72 -34.42 -17.21
C ASP A 137 -28.23 -34.70 -18.65
N LYS A 138 -27.67 -33.71 -19.34
CA LYS A 138 -27.15 -33.88 -20.71
C LYS A 138 -25.77 -34.53 -20.72
N LEU A 139 -24.94 -34.22 -19.73
CA LEU A 139 -23.59 -34.78 -19.60
C LEU A 139 -23.61 -36.22 -19.14
N THR A 140 -24.46 -36.61 -18.20
CA THR A 140 -24.58 -38.01 -17.77
C THR A 140 -25.01 -38.90 -18.92
N ALA A 141 -25.93 -38.44 -19.79
CA ALA A 141 -26.29 -39.14 -21.02
C ALA A 141 -25.10 -39.28 -21.99
N LYS A 142 -24.30 -38.22 -22.20
CA LYS A 142 -23.09 -38.26 -23.04
C LYS A 142 -21.98 -39.15 -22.46
N LEU A 143 -21.71 -39.05 -21.16
CA LEU A 143 -20.68 -39.83 -20.46
C LEU A 143 -21.08 -41.31 -20.37
N ALA A 144 -22.36 -41.61 -20.16
CA ALA A 144 -22.88 -42.97 -20.22
C ALA A 144 -22.71 -43.59 -21.62
N ALA A 145 -22.94 -42.80 -22.68
CA ALA A 145 -22.66 -43.24 -24.06
C ALA A 145 -21.16 -43.45 -24.34
N GLN A 146 -20.27 -42.77 -23.59
CA GLN A 146 -18.82 -42.91 -23.67
C GLN A 146 -18.23 -43.92 -22.65
N GLY A 147 -19.06 -44.56 -21.83
CA GLY A 147 -18.62 -45.48 -20.76
C GLY A 147 -17.81 -44.81 -19.63
N LYS A 148 -17.89 -43.48 -19.48
CA LYS A 148 -17.22 -42.70 -18.42
C LYS A 148 -18.11 -42.59 -17.17
N SER A 149 -17.50 -42.32 -16.01
CA SER A 149 -18.23 -42.17 -14.75
C SER A 149 -19.15 -40.94 -14.78
N THR A 150 -20.41 -41.13 -14.36
CA THR A 150 -21.42 -40.07 -14.23
C THR A 150 -21.05 -39.01 -13.19
N ASP A 151 -20.19 -39.35 -12.21
CA ASP A 151 -19.76 -38.46 -11.13
C ASP A 151 -18.95 -37.25 -11.64
N GLN A 152 -18.36 -37.36 -12.84
CA GLN A 152 -17.63 -36.26 -13.47
C GLN A 152 -18.56 -35.13 -13.90
N ALA A 153 -19.80 -35.42 -14.32
CA ALA A 153 -20.77 -34.40 -14.72
C ALA A 153 -21.16 -33.50 -13.54
N ASP A 154 -21.48 -34.11 -12.40
CA ASP A 154 -21.81 -33.39 -11.17
C ASP A 154 -20.63 -32.58 -10.64
N SER A 155 -19.42 -33.11 -10.83
CA SER A 155 -18.19 -32.46 -10.43
C SER A 155 -17.94 -31.18 -11.24
N ILE A 156 -18.03 -31.28 -12.57
CA ILE A 156 -17.90 -30.12 -13.47
C ILE A 156 -18.95 -29.06 -13.15
N PHE A 157 -20.19 -29.46 -12.91
CA PHE A 157 -21.28 -28.54 -12.59
C PHE A 157 -21.04 -27.80 -11.25
N LYS A 158 -20.53 -28.49 -10.22
CA LYS A 158 -20.15 -27.87 -8.94
C LYS A 158 -19.01 -26.86 -9.12
N CYS A 159 -17.99 -27.19 -9.92
CA CYS A 159 -16.90 -26.26 -10.25
C CYS A 159 -17.43 -25.03 -10.99
N LEU A 160 -18.32 -25.22 -11.96
CA LEU A 160 -18.94 -24.15 -12.74
C LEU A 160 -19.77 -23.19 -11.87
N ALA A 161 -20.62 -23.75 -11.00
CA ALA A 161 -21.41 -22.98 -10.05
C ALA A 161 -20.52 -22.17 -9.10
N LYS A 162 -19.39 -22.75 -8.64
CA LYS A 162 -18.45 -22.05 -7.75
C LYS A 162 -17.66 -20.95 -8.46
N ALA A 163 -17.27 -21.18 -9.71
CA ALA A 163 -16.65 -20.15 -10.55
C ALA A 163 -17.57 -18.96 -10.75
N PHE A 164 -18.85 -19.20 -11.04
CA PHE A 164 -19.85 -18.14 -11.17
C PHE A 164 -20.11 -17.41 -9.85
N ASP A 165 -20.27 -18.11 -8.72
CA ASP A 165 -20.42 -17.45 -7.40
C ASP A 165 -19.24 -16.52 -7.07
N THR A 166 -18.03 -16.89 -7.49
CA THR A 166 -16.82 -16.08 -7.26
C THR A 166 -16.73 -14.89 -8.20
N LEU A 167 -17.07 -15.07 -9.49
CA LEU A 167 -16.95 -14.02 -10.52
C LEU A 167 -18.17 -13.10 -10.60
N ALA A 168 -19.33 -13.54 -10.12
CA ALA A 168 -20.56 -12.75 -10.14
C ALA A 168 -20.61 -11.70 -9.02
N ASP A 169 -19.99 -11.94 -7.87
CA ASP A 169 -19.85 -10.94 -6.81
C ASP A 169 -18.61 -10.09 -7.06
N GLU A 170 -18.78 -8.78 -7.21
CA GLU A 170 -17.67 -7.84 -7.48
C GLU A 170 -16.58 -7.89 -6.39
N THR A 171 -16.96 -8.13 -5.13
CA THR A 171 -15.99 -8.19 -4.02
C THR A 171 -15.16 -9.47 -4.10
N LYS A 172 -15.81 -10.62 -4.30
CA LYS A 172 -15.13 -11.91 -4.47
C LYS A 172 -14.31 -11.95 -5.75
N ARG A 173 -14.82 -11.36 -6.83
CA ARG A 173 -14.12 -11.22 -8.12
C ARG A 173 -12.86 -10.39 -7.93
N ARG A 174 -12.94 -9.26 -7.24
CA ARG A 174 -11.75 -8.45 -6.93
C ARG A 174 -10.74 -9.21 -6.08
N ALA A 175 -11.19 -9.98 -5.09
CA ALA A 175 -10.30 -10.84 -4.30
C ALA A 175 -9.62 -11.91 -5.17
N TYR A 176 -10.35 -12.52 -6.11
CA TYR A 176 -9.83 -13.49 -7.06
C TYR A 176 -8.82 -12.87 -8.04
N ASP A 177 -9.17 -11.75 -8.66
CA ASP A 177 -8.32 -11.02 -9.61
C ASP A 177 -7.02 -10.52 -8.96
N SER A 178 -7.02 -10.34 -7.63
CA SER A 178 -5.82 -9.98 -6.86
C SER A 178 -4.71 -11.06 -6.89
N VAL A 179 -5.09 -12.31 -7.15
CA VAL A 179 -4.19 -13.49 -7.12
C VAL A 179 -4.33 -14.36 -8.36
N ASP A 180 -4.75 -13.75 -9.48
CA ASP A 180 -4.98 -14.43 -10.75
C ASP A 180 -3.76 -15.24 -11.19
N ARG A 181 -3.88 -16.57 -11.13
CA ARG A 181 -2.80 -17.53 -11.38
C ARG A 181 -2.36 -17.62 -12.82
N GLY A 182 -3.26 -17.37 -13.77
CA GLY A 182 -2.87 -17.46 -15.17
C GLY A 182 -2.19 -16.19 -15.67
N VAL A 183 -2.00 -15.16 -14.84
CA VAL A 183 -1.06 -14.08 -15.15
C VAL A 183 0.15 -14.19 -14.25
N SER A 184 1.30 -14.49 -14.85
CA SER A 184 2.54 -14.64 -14.12
C SER A 184 2.98 -13.32 -13.48
N ASP A 185 3.25 -13.35 -12.17
CA ASP A 185 3.85 -12.26 -11.41
C ASP A 185 5.39 -12.19 -11.57
N ALA A 186 5.96 -13.02 -12.46
CA ALA A 186 7.40 -13.05 -12.72
C ALA A 186 7.89 -11.67 -13.15
N THR A 187 8.95 -11.21 -12.46
CA THR A 187 9.65 -9.96 -12.79
C THR A 187 10.89 -10.31 -13.61
N PRO A 188 11.23 -9.50 -14.63
CA PRO A 188 12.42 -9.74 -15.43
C PRO A 188 13.69 -9.75 -14.56
N THR A 189 14.59 -10.65 -14.93
CA THR A 189 15.94 -10.75 -14.36
C THR A 189 16.82 -9.68 -15.01
N ASP A 190 17.86 -9.24 -14.30
CA ASP A 190 18.86 -8.27 -14.80
C ASP A 190 19.49 -8.70 -16.14
N ALA A 191 19.71 -10.01 -16.33
CA ALA A 191 20.17 -10.57 -17.60
C ALA A 191 19.13 -10.37 -18.73
N GLN A 192 17.84 -10.62 -18.46
CA GLN A 192 16.77 -10.46 -19.45
C GLN A 192 16.61 -9.00 -19.86
N LEU A 193 16.68 -8.06 -18.91
CA LEU A 193 16.64 -6.62 -19.19
C LEU A 193 17.80 -6.19 -20.11
N ARG A 194 19.01 -6.73 -19.88
CA ARG A 194 20.17 -6.46 -20.74
C ARG A 194 20.05 -7.12 -22.11
N MET A 195 19.46 -8.31 -22.20
CA MET A 195 19.21 -8.98 -23.48
C MET A 195 18.22 -8.19 -24.33
N TRP A 196 17.09 -7.74 -23.77
CA TRP A 196 16.14 -6.91 -24.51
C TRP A 196 16.76 -5.61 -25.05
N PHE A 197 17.68 -5.03 -24.29
CA PHE A 197 18.44 -3.87 -24.76
C PHE A 197 19.44 -4.22 -25.87
N ALA A 198 20.08 -5.39 -25.81
CA ALA A 198 21.01 -5.87 -26.82
C ALA A 198 20.31 -6.23 -28.14
N ASP A 199 19.10 -6.79 -28.06
CA ASP A 199 18.30 -7.17 -29.23
C ASP A 199 17.85 -5.93 -30.01
N SER A 200 17.24 -4.96 -29.31
CA SER A 200 16.87 -3.65 -29.89
C SER A 200 16.54 -2.64 -28.80
N PRO A 201 17.02 -1.38 -28.89
CA PRO A 201 16.65 -0.33 -27.93
C PRO A 201 15.14 -0.17 -27.78
N GLN A 202 14.38 -0.28 -28.87
CA GLN A 202 12.92 -0.18 -28.87
C GLN A 202 12.23 -1.38 -28.21
N ALA A 203 12.79 -2.60 -28.36
CA ALA A 203 12.27 -3.80 -27.73
C ALA A 203 12.36 -3.71 -26.20
N PHE A 204 13.46 -3.15 -25.67
CA PHE A 204 13.58 -2.86 -24.24
C PHE A 204 12.42 -2.00 -23.72
N TYR A 205 12.09 -0.89 -24.39
CA TYR A 205 10.99 -0.02 -23.94
C TYR A 205 9.63 -0.72 -24.05
N ALA A 206 9.39 -1.48 -25.11
CA ALA A 206 8.13 -2.20 -25.32
C ALA A 206 7.89 -3.29 -24.26
N GLU A 207 8.90 -4.14 -24.00
CA GLU A 207 8.80 -5.23 -23.03
C GLU A 207 8.72 -4.71 -21.59
N VAL A 208 9.53 -3.70 -21.24
CA VAL A 208 9.46 -3.07 -19.91
C VAL A 208 8.11 -2.38 -19.71
N GLN A 209 7.60 -1.70 -20.73
CA GLN A 209 6.25 -1.12 -20.70
C GLN A 209 5.18 -2.19 -20.50
N ALA A 210 5.26 -3.33 -21.19
CA ALA A 210 4.32 -4.44 -21.02
C ALA A 210 4.32 -5.01 -19.59
N VAL A 211 5.50 -5.13 -18.97
CA VAL A 211 5.63 -5.54 -17.56
C VAL A 211 4.97 -4.50 -16.64
N PHE A 212 5.22 -3.20 -16.84
CA PHE A 212 4.61 -2.17 -16.02
C PHE A 212 3.11 -2.01 -16.26
N ASP A 213 2.60 -2.22 -17.48
CA ASP A 213 1.17 -2.21 -17.78
C ASP A 213 0.45 -3.38 -17.12
N ARG A 214 1.10 -4.55 -17.03
CA ARG A 214 0.62 -5.68 -16.24
C ARG A 214 0.52 -5.33 -14.76
N GLU A 215 1.55 -4.71 -14.19
CA GLU A 215 1.54 -4.32 -12.77
C GLU A 215 0.56 -3.15 -12.50
N ALA A 216 0.41 -2.24 -13.46
CA ALA A 216 -0.45 -1.06 -13.38
C ALA A 216 -1.91 -1.40 -13.14
N ARG A 217 -2.36 -2.60 -13.55
CA ARG A 217 -3.71 -3.12 -13.26
C ARG A 217 -4.02 -3.12 -11.75
N PHE A 218 -2.98 -3.23 -10.92
CA PHE A 218 -3.11 -3.26 -9.46
C PHE A 218 -2.98 -1.90 -8.79
N ALA A 219 -2.76 -0.82 -9.55
CA ALA A 219 -2.61 0.51 -9.00
C ALA A 219 -3.91 0.97 -8.31
N LEU A 220 -3.82 1.52 -7.10
CA LEU A 220 -4.97 2.09 -6.41
C LEU A 220 -5.58 3.28 -7.19
N LYS A 221 -4.76 3.98 -7.99
CA LYS A 221 -5.15 5.14 -8.81
C LYS A 221 -4.86 4.88 -10.29
N PRO A 222 -5.73 4.13 -11.00
CA PRO A 222 -5.48 3.71 -12.38
C PRO A 222 -5.36 4.90 -13.35
N ASN A 223 -6.13 5.97 -13.14
CA ASN A 223 -6.13 7.15 -14.02
C ASN A 223 -4.88 8.04 -13.90
N ARG A 224 -3.94 7.70 -13.01
CA ARG A 224 -2.71 8.48 -12.77
C ARG A 224 -1.42 7.70 -13.04
N VAL A 225 -1.50 6.51 -13.62
CA VAL A 225 -0.32 5.70 -13.93
C VAL A 225 0.45 6.34 -15.10
N PRO A 226 1.69 6.80 -14.90
CA PRO A 226 2.52 7.31 -16.00
C PRO A 226 3.03 6.14 -16.87
N LYS A 227 3.11 6.36 -18.18
CA LYS A 227 3.73 5.42 -19.12
C LYS A 227 5.27 5.51 -19.03
N PHE A 228 5.97 4.41 -19.32
CA PHE A 228 7.43 4.31 -19.29
C PHE A 228 8.12 5.17 -20.36
N GLY A 229 7.46 5.35 -21.51
CA GLY A 229 7.94 6.19 -22.61
C GLY A 229 8.99 5.53 -23.50
N ASP A 230 9.77 6.36 -24.19
CA ASP A 230 10.76 6.01 -25.21
C ASP A 230 12.14 6.64 -24.89
N ASP A 231 13.15 6.43 -25.75
CA ASP A 231 14.51 6.98 -25.58
C ASP A 231 14.55 8.53 -25.59
N ALA A 232 13.59 9.17 -26.25
CA ALA A 232 13.49 10.63 -26.37
C ALA A 232 12.75 11.30 -25.20
N SER A 233 12.27 10.52 -24.22
CA SER A 233 11.47 11.02 -23.12
C SER A 233 12.26 11.98 -22.21
N SER A 234 11.67 13.15 -21.92
CA SER A 234 12.30 14.18 -21.08
C SER A 234 12.61 13.69 -19.66
N LYS A 235 13.67 14.23 -19.05
CA LYS A 235 14.05 13.94 -17.65
C LYS A 235 12.88 14.06 -16.68
N GLY A 236 12.06 15.10 -16.81
CA GLY A 236 10.90 15.31 -15.93
C GLY A 236 9.78 14.26 -16.10
N ALA A 237 9.61 13.67 -17.29
CA ALA A 237 8.66 12.59 -17.49
C ALA A 237 9.15 11.28 -16.86
N VAL A 238 10.45 10.98 -17.02
CA VAL A 238 11.11 9.80 -16.44
C VAL A 238 11.13 9.88 -14.91
N GLU A 239 11.41 11.04 -14.33
CA GLU A 239 11.36 11.25 -12.88
C GLU A 239 9.94 11.09 -12.32
N LYS A 240 8.91 11.59 -13.01
CA LYS A 240 7.50 11.39 -12.61
C LYS A 240 7.10 9.92 -12.64
N PHE A 241 7.55 9.18 -13.66
CA PHE A 241 7.34 7.74 -13.75
C PHE A 241 7.95 7.02 -12.54
N TYR A 242 9.24 7.22 -12.29
CA TYR A 242 9.90 6.55 -11.16
C TYR A 242 9.40 7.03 -9.80
N ALA A 243 9.00 8.30 -9.64
CA ALA A 243 8.39 8.79 -8.41
C ALA A 243 7.05 8.09 -8.10
N PHE A 244 6.25 7.81 -9.13
CA PHE A 244 5.00 7.06 -8.98
C PHE A 244 5.26 5.61 -8.56
N TRP A 245 6.20 4.92 -9.23
CA TRP A 245 6.49 3.51 -8.98
C TRP A 245 7.33 3.25 -7.73
N THR A 246 8.11 4.24 -7.26
CA THR A 246 8.80 4.14 -5.97
C THR A 246 7.83 4.32 -4.80
N ASN A 247 6.82 5.18 -4.95
CA ASN A 247 5.69 5.32 -4.02
C ASN A 247 4.49 4.46 -4.45
N TRP A 248 4.75 3.21 -4.82
CA TRP A 248 3.73 2.28 -5.30
C TRP A 248 2.72 1.90 -4.21
N GLU A 249 1.44 1.96 -4.57
CA GLU A 249 0.33 1.54 -3.72
C GLU A 249 -0.64 0.65 -4.51
N SER A 250 -0.75 -0.61 -4.10
CA SER A 250 -1.59 -1.61 -4.75
C SER A 250 -2.92 -1.83 -4.01
N TRP A 251 -3.98 -2.09 -4.78
CA TRP A 251 -5.27 -2.51 -4.21
C TRP A 251 -5.34 -4.02 -3.92
N ARG A 252 -4.32 -4.82 -4.27
CA ARG A 252 -4.28 -6.27 -4.01
C ARG A 252 -4.55 -6.56 -2.53
N SER A 253 -5.56 -7.39 -2.27
CA SER A 253 -5.98 -7.77 -0.91
C SER A 253 -5.49 -9.16 -0.49
N PHE A 254 -5.21 -10.07 -1.44
CA PHE A 254 -4.82 -11.47 -1.19
C PHE A 254 -5.84 -12.28 -0.37
N GLU A 255 -7.05 -11.78 -0.24
CA GLU A 255 -8.12 -12.36 0.58
C GLU A 255 -8.62 -13.70 0.05
N TYR A 256 -8.45 -13.97 -1.23
CA TYR A 256 -8.83 -15.27 -1.82
C TYR A 256 -8.05 -16.46 -1.22
N PHE A 257 -6.86 -16.23 -0.64
CA PHE A 257 -6.10 -17.25 0.05
C PHE A 257 -6.57 -17.52 1.49
N ASP A 258 -7.48 -16.72 2.03
CA ASP A 258 -7.98 -16.88 3.40
C ASP A 258 -8.60 -18.26 3.61
N GLU A 259 -8.33 -18.87 4.77
CA GLU A 259 -9.01 -20.08 5.23
C GLU A 259 -10.43 -19.73 5.67
N ASP A 260 -11.39 -20.63 5.42
CA ASP A 260 -12.80 -20.40 5.73
C ASP A 260 -13.04 -20.38 7.24
N THR A 261 -13.41 -19.22 7.77
CA THR A 261 -13.67 -18.99 9.19
C THR A 261 -15.02 -19.50 9.66
N GLU A 262 -15.95 -19.78 8.74
CA GLU A 262 -17.29 -20.27 9.08
C GLU A 262 -17.28 -21.75 9.46
N SER A 263 -16.22 -22.47 9.09
CA SER A 263 -15.97 -23.86 9.52
C SER A 263 -15.47 -23.98 10.98
N ALA A 264 -15.25 -22.86 11.67
CA ALA A 264 -14.69 -22.86 13.00
C ALA A 264 -15.69 -23.33 14.07
N SER A 265 -15.34 -24.39 14.79
CA SER A 265 -16.15 -24.97 15.87
C SER A 265 -16.29 -24.11 17.13
N ASN A 266 -15.42 -23.12 17.35
CA ASN A 266 -15.44 -22.30 18.56
C ASN A 266 -15.00 -20.84 18.28
N ARG A 267 -15.43 -19.89 19.13
CA ARG A 267 -15.14 -18.46 18.95
C ARG A 267 -13.64 -18.16 18.91
N ASP A 268 -12.87 -18.82 19.77
CA ASP A 268 -11.42 -18.66 19.81
C ASP A 268 -10.75 -19.26 18.56
N HIS A 269 -11.31 -20.34 18.03
CA HIS A 269 -10.87 -20.92 16.76
C HIS A 269 -11.13 -19.94 15.60
N LYS A 270 -12.33 -19.32 15.54
CA LYS A 270 -12.64 -18.27 14.56
C LYS A 270 -11.68 -17.08 14.66
N ARG A 271 -11.45 -16.56 15.86
CA ARG A 271 -10.49 -15.46 16.11
C ARG A 271 -9.07 -15.83 15.69
N HIS A 272 -8.64 -17.06 15.95
CA HIS A 272 -7.33 -17.55 15.55
C HIS A 272 -7.20 -17.65 14.02
N LEU A 273 -8.22 -18.17 13.32
CA LEU A 273 -8.23 -18.22 11.85
C LEU A 273 -8.22 -16.83 11.23
N GLU A 274 -9.03 -15.90 11.73
CA GLU A 274 -9.02 -14.50 11.27
C GLU A 274 -7.64 -13.83 11.47
N ALA A 275 -6.98 -14.10 12.61
CA ALA A 275 -5.64 -13.60 12.89
C ALA A 275 -4.59 -14.22 11.94
N LYS A 276 -4.69 -15.53 11.67
CA LYS A 276 -3.82 -16.25 10.73
C LYS A 276 -4.00 -15.71 9.30
N ASN A 277 -5.24 -15.54 8.85
CA ASN A 277 -5.58 -14.96 7.55
C ASN A 277 -5.03 -13.52 7.42
N LYS A 278 -5.24 -12.66 8.43
CA LYS A 278 -4.68 -11.30 8.44
C LYS A 278 -3.15 -11.29 8.37
N SER A 279 -2.50 -12.18 9.11
CA SER A 279 -1.04 -12.33 9.09
C SER A 279 -0.54 -12.76 7.70
N GLN A 280 -1.19 -13.75 7.08
CA GLN A 280 -0.87 -14.21 5.73
C GLN A 280 -1.07 -13.11 4.68
N ARG A 281 -2.18 -12.37 4.71
CA ARG A 281 -2.40 -11.23 3.80
C ARG A 281 -1.34 -10.16 3.96
N THR A 282 -0.96 -9.84 5.19
CA THR A 282 0.08 -8.82 5.47
C THR A 282 1.44 -9.28 4.95
N LYS A 283 1.77 -10.57 5.13
CA LYS A 283 2.99 -11.16 4.59
C LYS A 283 3.02 -11.11 3.06
N LEU A 284 2.00 -11.60 2.39
CA LEU A 284 1.90 -11.60 0.92
C LEU A 284 1.94 -10.18 0.34
N LYS A 285 1.24 -9.22 0.97
CA LYS A 285 1.28 -7.81 0.56
C LYS A 285 2.67 -7.19 0.74
N THR A 286 3.38 -7.57 1.79
CA THR A 286 4.76 -7.11 2.01
C THR A 286 5.71 -7.69 0.97
N GLU A 287 5.59 -8.98 0.65
CA GLU A 287 6.36 -9.66 -0.40
C GLU A 287 6.08 -9.09 -1.79
N ASP A 288 4.81 -8.82 -2.13
CA ASP A 288 4.43 -8.21 -3.41
C ASP A 288 4.95 -6.77 -3.54
N ASN A 289 4.83 -5.96 -2.50
CA ASN A 289 5.40 -4.61 -2.50
C ASN A 289 6.93 -4.63 -2.60
N ALA A 290 7.60 -5.60 -1.98
CA ALA A 290 9.03 -5.80 -2.13
C ALA A 290 9.38 -6.22 -3.58
N ARG A 291 8.60 -7.12 -4.18
CA ARG A 291 8.76 -7.56 -5.57
C ARG A 291 8.68 -6.38 -6.55
N VAL A 292 7.67 -5.51 -6.42
CA VAL A 292 7.52 -4.32 -7.28
C VAL A 292 8.66 -3.33 -7.05
N ARG A 293 9.09 -3.09 -5.80
CA ARG A 293 10.27 -2.24 -5.53
C ARG A 293 11.53 -2.79 -6.19
N MET A 294 11.79 -4.09 -6.06
CA MET A 294 12.94 -4.75 -6.69
C MET A 294 12.88 -4.67 -8.21
N LEU A 295 11.69 -4.80 -8.82
CA LEU A 295 11.49 -4.58 -10.24
C LEU A 295 11.90 -3.16 -10.65
N VAL A 296 11.40 -2.15 -9.93
CA VAL A 296 11.70 -0.74 -10.20
C VAL A 296 13.19 -0.46 -10.06
N GLU A 297 13.84 -0.93 -8.99
CA GLU A 297 15.28 -0.78 -8.77
C GLU A 297 16.12 -1.41 -9.88
N ARG A 298 15.76 -2.63 -10.33
CA ARG A 298 16.45 -3.31 -11.44
C ARG A 298 16.31 -2.54 -12.75
N VAL A 299 15.09 -2.10 -13.09
CA VAL A 299 14.86 -1.31 -14.30
C VAL A 299 15.61 0.02 -14.21
N MET A 300 15.57 0.72 -13.07
CA MET A 300 16.30 1.97 -12.85
C MET A 300 17.83 1.83 -12.99
N ALA A 301 18.38 0.66 -12.67
CA ALA A 301 19.81 0.38 -12.80
C ALA A 301 20.23 0.16 -14.27
N VAL A 302 19.35 -0.44 -15.07
CA VAL A 302 19.63 -0.78 -16.49
C VAL A 302 19.21 0.35 -17.44
N ASP A 303 18.23 1.21 -17.08
CA ASP A 303 17.68 2.23 -17.97
C ASP A 303 18.77 3.17 -18.56
N PRO A 304 18.93 3.20 -19.90
CA PRO A 304 19.90 4.06 -20.59
C PRO A 304 19.71 5.56 -20.34
N ARG A 305 18.46 6.02 -20.20
CA ARG A 305 18.12 7.45 -20.00
C ARG A 305 18.59 7.92 -18.63
N MET A 306 18.43 7.08 -17.61
CA MET A 306 18.92 7.37 -16.26
C MET A 306 20.44 7.46 -16.19
N ARG A 307 21.15 6.68 -17.02
CA ARG A 307 22.60 6.80 -17.17
C ARG A 307 22.98 8.12 -17.84
N ARG A 308 22.34 8.46 -18.96
CA ARG A 308 22.55 9.74 -19.67
C ARG A 308 22.33 10.94 -18.75
N PHE A 309 21.20 11.01 -18.03
CA PHE A 309 20.92 12.11 -17.11
C PHE A 309 21.92 12.22 -15.95
N LYS A 310 22.41 11.08 -15.42
CA LYS A 310 23.46 11.07 -14.38
C LYS A 310 24.80 11.56 -14.93
N GLU A 311 25.15 11.19 -16.16
CA GLU A 311 26.38 11.63 -16.83
C GLU A 311 26.33 13.13 -17.18
N GLU A 312 25.21 13.60 -17.71
CA GLU A 312 24.94 15.02 -17.97
C GLU A 312 24.97 15.87 -16.69
N GLU A 313 24.37 15.39 -15.59
CA GLU A 313 24.42 16.11 -14.30
C GLU A 313 25.82 16.15 -13.72
N LYS A 314 26.59 15.05 -13.84
CA LYS A 314 28.02 15.02 -13.46
C LYS A 314 28.84 15.96 -14.33
N ALA A 315 28.57 16.04 -15.64
CA ALA A 315 29.23 16.96 -16.56
C ALA A 315 28.90 18.42 -16.24
N ALA A 316 27.63 18.73 -15.96
CA ALA A 316 27.18 20.07 -15.56
C ALA A 316 27.79 20.50 -14.22
N LYS A 317 27.90 19.58 -13.24
CA LYS A 317 28.59 19.82 -11.96
C LYS A 317 30.10 20.04 -12.16
N LYS A 318 30.76 19.24 -13.01
CA LYS A 318 32.18 19.43 -13.37
C LYS A 318 32.42 20.76 -14.10
N ASN A 319 31.50 21.19 -14.97
CA ASN A 319 31.62 22.46 -15.70
C ASN A 319 31.36 23.67 -14.79
N LYS A 320 30.47 23.56 -13.80
CA LYS A 320 30.28 24.57 -12.74
C LYS A 320 31.45 24.66 -11.75
N GLY A 321 32.31 23.65 -11.69
CA GLY A 321 33.49 23.60 -10.81
C GLY A 321 34.81 24.08 -11.44
N LYS A 322 34.83 24.45 -12.73
CA LYS A 322 35.99 25.11 -13.35
C LYS A 322 35.92 26.61 -13.10
N PRO A 323 36.90 27.22 -12.39
CA PRO A 323 36.97 28.67 -12.31
C PRO A 323 37.26 29.21 -13.71
N MET A 324 36.52 30.24 -14.12
CA MET A 324 36.87 30.99 -15.32
C MET A 324 38.33 31.46 -15.24
N PRO A 325 39.16 31.31 -16.29
CA PRO A 325 40.47 31.93 -16.30
C PRO A 325 40.28 33.44 -16.36
N ALA A 326 40.62 34.10 -15.26
CA ALA A 326 40.76 35.55 -15.19
C ALA A 326 42.05 35.96 -15.91
N ALA A 327 41.94 36.49 -17.13
CA ALA A 327 42.89 37.45 -17.71
C ALA A 327 42.44 37.91 -19.11
N SER A 328 41.78 39.06 -19.20
CA SER A 328 42.29 40.18 -20.01
C SER A 328 41.51 41.44 -19.66
N LEU A 329 42.21 42.33 -18.97
CA LEU A 329 41.79 43.69 -18.65
C LEU A 329 41.75 44.53 -19.93
N ARG A 330 40.66 45.29 -20.12
CA ARG A 330 40.74 46.67 -20.62
C ARG A 330 39.78 47.56 -19.80
N PRO A 331 40.23 48.70 -19.26
CA PRO A 331 39.40 49.60 -18.47
C PRO A 331 38.82 50.75 -19.31
N GLY A 332 37.70 51.30 -18.85
CA GLY A 332 37.02 52.49 -19.38
C GLY A 332 35.60 52.14 -19.86
N SER A 333 34.50 52.68 -19.36
CA SER A 333 34.29 53.91 -18.60
C SER A 333 32.99 53.82 -17.80
N ALA A 334 32.98 54.58 -16.70
CA ALA A 334 31.89 54.93 -15.81
C ALA A 334 30.46 54.98 -16.40
N ALA A 335 29.48 54.45 -15.64
CA ALA A 335 28.31 55.19 -15.13
C ALA A 335 27.38 54.30 -14.27
N ALA A 336 26.89 54.89 -13.16
CA ALA A 336 25.83 54.47 -12.23
C ALA A 336 26.15 53.32 -11.23
N ALA A 337 26.62 53.60 -9.99
CA ALA A 337 25.88 54.13 -8.83
C ALA A 337 24.66 53.24 -8.46
N ALA A 338 24.81 52.23 -7.60
CA ALA A 338 24.89 52.27 -6.13
C ALA A 338 23.52 52.37 -5.42
N ALA A 339 23.07 51.26 -4.82
CA ALA A 339 22.54 51.19 -3.45
C ALA A 339 22.18 49.73 -3.08
N ALA A 340 23.00 49.11 -2.25
CA ALA A 340 22.64 47.98 -1.39
C ALA A 340 22.52 48.49 0.05
N PRO A 341 21.86 47.74 0.96
CA PRO A 341 22.66 47.30 2.09
C PRO A 341 22.52 45.80 2.44
N ALA A 342 23.69 45.23 2.71
CA ALA A 342 24.09 44.11 3.55
C ALA A 342 23.04 43.36 4.41
N ALA A 343 23.14 42.01 4.44
CA ALA A 343 23.59 41.25 5.62
C ALA A 343 23.82 39.75 5.30
N THR A 344 25.10 39.41 5.28
CA THR A 344 25.84 38.16 5.49
C THR A 344 25.08 36.97 6.13
N THR A 345 25.15 35.79 5.49
CA THR A 345 25.74 34.58 6.10
C THR A 345 26.26 33.66 4.98
N ALA A 346 27.56 33.39 5.02
CA ALA A 346 28.23 32.42 4.16
C ALA A 346 27.71 31.00 4.44
N LYS A 347 27.49 30.20 3.38
CA LYS A 347 27.57 28.74 3.45
C LYS A 347 28.54 28.22 2.38
N PRO A 348 29.49 27.33 2.75
CA PRO A 348 30.58 26.91 1.88
C PRO A 348 30.09 25.89 0.83
N VAL A 349 30.67 25.90 -0.37
CA VAL A 349 30.44 24.86 -1.39
C VAL A 349 31.54 23.79 -1.24
N PRO A 350 31.17 22.52 -1.01
CA PRO A 350 32.10 21.43 -0.68
C PRO A 350 32.92 20.94 -1.90
N SER A 351 34.18 20.60 -1.61
CA SER A 351 35.23 20.12 -2.53
C SER A 351 35.11 18.59 -2.76
N PRO A 352 35.73 18.00 -3.81
CA PRO A 352 35.64 16.55 -4.10
C PRO A 352 36.21 15.61 -3.02
N SER A 353 36.90 16.14 -1.99
CA SER A 353 37.20 15.43 -0.74
C SER A 353 35.94 15.08 0.07
N ASP A 354 34.91 15.91 -0.03
CA ASP A 354 33.76 15.92 0.87
C ASP A 354 32.74 14.84 0.49
N ALA A 355 32.74 14.39 -0.77
CA ALA A 355 31.90 13.27 -1.22
C ALA A 355 32.40 11.91 -0.69
N LYS A 356 33.73 11.71 -0.62
CA LYS A 356 34.32 10.52 -0.01
C LYS A 356 34.17 10.54 1.52
N ILE A 357 34.28 11.73 2.11
CA ILE A 357 33.98 11.94 3.54
C ILE A 357 32.49 11.67 3.82
N ALA A 358 31.57 12.09 2.95
CA ALA A 358 30.13 11.83 3.11
C ALA A 358 29.76 10.34 2.97
N GLU A 359 30.41 9.60 2.06
CA GLU A 359 30.20 8.16 1.92
C GLU A 359 30.77 7.39 3.13
N ALA A 360 31.95 7.76 3.61
CA ALA A 360 32.53 7.22 4.85
C ALA A 360 31.66 7.56 6.07
N GLN A 361 31.14 8.80 6.16
CA GLN A 361 30.20 9.20 7.20
C GLN A 361 28.87 8.44 7.12
N ALA A 362 28.40 8.08 5.93
CA ALA A 362 27.18 7.29 5.75
C ALA A 362 27.36 5.82 6.18
N VAL A 363 28.52 5.22 5.94
CA VAL A 363 28.86 3.88 6.43
C VAL A 363 28.98 3.89 7.96
N LEU A 364 29.73 4.86 8.52
CA LEU A 364 29.86 5.04 9.96
C LEU A 364 28.51 5.35 10.63
N ALA A 365 27.62 6.09 9.98
CA ALA A 365 26.27 6.35 10.49
C ALA A 365 25.40 5.09 10.54
N LYS A 366 25.50 4.21 9.55
CA LYS A 366 24.79 2.91 9.54
C LYS A 366 25.32 1.96 10.62
N GLU A 367 26.64 1.93 10.83
CA GLU A 367 27.27 1.16 11.91
C GLU A 367 26.88 1.73 13.27
N ALA A 368 26.96 3.04 13.47
CA ALA A 368 26.53 3.72 14.69
C ALA A 368 25.03 3.49 14.99
N GLU A 369 24.17 3.44 13.98
CA GLU A 369 22.74 3.13 14.16
C GLU A 369 22.52 1.68 14.61
N LYS A 370 23.30 0.74 14.06
CA LYS A 370 23.27 -0.67 14.47
C LYS A 370 23.74 -0.82 15.92
N ASP A 371 24.82 -0.14 16.28
CA ASP A 371 25.37 -0.15 17.64
C ASP A 371 24.42 0.52 18.64
N ARG A 372 23.77 1.63 18.25
CA ARG A 372 22.71 2.28 19.04
C ARG A 372 21.55 1.33 19.31
N LYS A 373 21.08 0.60 18.29
CA LYS A 373 20.00 -0.41 18.43
C LYS A 373 20.42 -1.58 19.33
N ALA A 374 21.68 -2.00 19.25
CA ALA A 374 22.22 -3.03 20.13
C ALA A 374 22.29 -2.54 21.59
N ALA A 375 22.77 -1.31 21.82
CA ALA A 375 22.83 -0.68 23.13
C ALA A 375 21.43 -0.52 23.75
N LEU A 376 20.44 -0.05 22.98
CA LEU A 376 19.05 0.04 23.45
C LEU A 376 18.49 -1.32 23.92
N LYS A 377 18.74 -2.40 23.16
CA LYS A 377 18.34 -3.75 23.56
C LYS A 377 19.06 -4.20 24.83
N ALA A 378 20.34 -3.85 24.98
CA ALA A 378 21.11 -4.15 26.17
C ALA A 378 20.58 -3.41 27.41
N HIS A 379 20.30 -2.10 27.31
CA HIS A 379 19.71 -1.31 28.40
C HIS A 379 18.32 -1.83 28.80
N LYS A 380 17.43 -2.11 27.85
CA LYS A 380 16.10 -2.68 28.14
C LYS A 380 16.19 -4.03 28.85
N LYS A 381 17.13 -4.89 28.43
CA LYS A 381 17.36 -6.19 29.07
C LYS A 381 17.94 -6.04 30.47
N ALA A 382 18.86 -5.09 30.67
CA ALA A 382 19.47 -4.81 31.97
C ALA A 382 18.47 -4.24 32.97
N ILE A 383 17.62 -3.29 32.57
CA ILE A 383 16.53 -2.73 33.39
C ILE A 383 15.58 -3.85 33.82
N LYS A 384 15.14 -4.71 32.88
CA LYS A 384 14.33 -5.89 33.18
C LYS A 384 15.01 -6.82 34.20
N ALA A 385 16.30 -7.08 34.04
CA ALA A 385 17.06 -7.96 34.93
C ALA A 385 17.29 -7.34 36.33
N ALA A 386 17.53 -6.04 36.42
CA ALA A 386 17.67 -5.33 37.70
C ALA A 386 16.39 -5.44 38.52
N VAL A 387 15.24 -5.17 37.91
CA VAL A 387 13.95 -5.20 38.62
C VAL A 387 13.51 -6.63 39.00
N THR A 388 13.68 -7.60 38.08
CA THR A 388 13.20 -8.98 38.31
C THR A 388 14.16 -9.85 39.11
N LYS A 389 15.48 -9.69 38.95
CA LYS A 389 16.50 -10.57 39.55
C LYS A 389 17.26 -9.95 40.70
N GLN A 390 17.59 -8.65 40.63
CA GLN A 390 18.36 -7.97 41.68
C GLN A 390 17.45 -7.44 42.78
N HIS A 391 16.29 -6.89 42.41
CA HIS A 391 15.34 -6.26 43.34
C HIS A 391 14.05 -7.06 43.57
N SER A 392 14.01 -8.34 43.18
CA SER A 392 12.89 -9.26 43.45
C SER A 392 11.49 -8.67 43.22
N TYR A 393 11.28 -7.99 42.08
CA TYR A 393 10.02 -7.28 41.76
C TYR A 393 9.70 -6.11 42.71
N LEU A 394 10.72 -5.37 43.15
CA LEU A 394 10.58 -4.13 43.94
C LEU A 394 9.86 -4.32 45.28
N THR A 395 9.92 -5.52 45.86
CA THR A 395 9.37 -5.81 47.19
C THR A 395 10.45 -6.35 48.13
N SER A 396 10.33 -6.04 49.42
CA SER A 396 11.13 -6.63 50.49
C SER A 396 10.60 -8.00 50.95
N ASP A 397 9.43 -8.42 50.48
CA ASP A 397 8.81 -9.68 50.87
C ASP A 397 9.52 -10.87 50.21
N ALA A 398 9.77 -11.94 50.99
CA ALA A 398 10.50 -13.12 50.53
C ALA A 398 9.80 -13.87 49.35
N THR A 399 8.50 -13.65 49.13
CA THR A 399 7.74 -14.19 48.00
C THR A 399 6.76 -13.15 47.44
N PRO A 400 7.03 -12.54 46.28
CA PRO A 400 6.10 -11.59 45.66
C PRO A 400 4.82 -12.29 45.18
N SER A 401 3.67 -11.71 45.51
CA SER A 401 2.36 -12.20 45.03
C SER A 401 2.26 -12.10 43.50
N ALA A 402 1.54 -13.03 42.86
CA ALA A 402 1.38 -13.05 41.40
C ALA A 402 0.81 -11.74 40.82
N LYS A 403 -0.13 -11.12 41.54
CA LYS A 403 -0.70 -9.82 41.16
C LYS A 403 0.31 -8.68 41.22
N HIS A 404 1.24 -8.74 42.18
CA HIS A 404 2.30 -7.74 42.34
C HIS A 404 3.33 -7.85 41.21
N MET A 405 3.75 -9.07 40.88
CA MET A 405 4.66 -9.31 39.76
C MET A 405 4.07 -8.81 38.43
N GLU A 406 2.78 -9.04 38.18
CA GLU A 406 2.10 -8.54 36.98
C GLU A 406 2.05 -7.00 36.94
N ALA A 407 1.69 -6.34 38.04
CA ALA A 407 1.67 -4.89 38.12
C ALA A 407 3.06 -4.27 37.86
N VAL A 408 4.11 -4.83 38.47
CA VAL A 408 5.50 -4.35 38.28
C VAL A 408 5.98 -4.55 36.85
N LEU A 409 5.58 -5.64 36.18
CA LEU A 409 5.92 -5.86 34.77
C LEU A 409 5.20 -4.86 33.84
N ILE A 410 3.93 -4.55 34.11
CA ILE A 410 3.17 -3.52 33.38
C ILE A 410 3.81 -2.14 33.55
N ASP A 411 4.17 -1.78 34.78
CA ASP A 411 4.84 -0.51 35.07
C ASP A 411 6.21 -0.41 34.38
N LEU A 412 6.95 -1.52 34.29
CA LEU A 412 8.22 -1.58 33.59
C LEU A 412 8.07 -1.48 32.06
N GLU A 413 7.00 -2.05 31.49
CA GLU A 413 6.68 -1.85 30.07
C GLU A 413 6.31 -0.39 29.78
N ARG A 414 5.49 0.22 30.64
CA ARG A 414 5.12 1.64 30.57
C ARG A 414 6.32 2.56 30.69
N LEU A 415 7.28 2.23 31.57
CA LEU A 415 8.53 2.98 31.71
C LEU A 415 9.35 2.90 30.43
N ILE A 416 9.55 1.68 29.88
CA ILE A 416 10.34 1.49 28.66
C ILE A 416 9.71 2.21 27.46
N GLU A 417 8.38 2.25 27.37
CA GLU A 417 7.65 2.99 26.34
C GLU A 417 7.74 4.51 26.56
N GLY A 418 7.65 4.96 27.82
CA GLY A 418 7.76 6.37 28.21
C GLY A 418 9.10 7.01 27.80
N CYS A 419 10.20 6.26 27.92
CA CYS A 419 11.54 6.70 27.52
C CYS A 419 11.75 6.75 25.98
N LYS A 420 10.76 6.41 25.15
CA LYS A 420 10.76 6.59 23.67
C LYS A 420 12.02 6.12 22.94
N ASP A 421 12.67 5.04 23.40
CA ASP A 421 13.94 4.55 22.84
C ASP A 421 15.10 5.57 22.88
N ASP A 422 15.06 6.51 23.84
CA ASP A 422 16.18 7.38 24.15
C ASP A 422 17.28 6.59 24.86
N LEU A 423 18.48 6.59 24.26
CA LEU A 423 19.60 5.81 24.74
C LEU A 423 20.17 6.36 26.04
N MET A 424 20.17 7.69 26.22
CA MET A 424 20.73 8.31 27.43
C MET A 424 19.80 8.09 28.62
N GLU A 425 18.50 8.34 28.46
CA GLU A 425 17.52 8.16 29.54
C GLU A 425 17.45 6.70 30.01
N LEU A 426 17.45 5.73 29.08
CA LEU A 426 17.50 4.30 29.44
C LEU A 426 18.85 3.90 30.08
N GLY A 427 19.93 4.61 29.75
CA GLY A 427 21.23 4.47 30.41
C GLY A 427 21.18 4.94 31.86
N ASP A 428 20.62 6.11 32.10
CA ASP A 428 20.51 6.73 33.41
C ASP A 428 19.58 5.93 34.33
N VAL A 429 18.41 5.51 33.84
CA VAL A 429 17.49 4.66 34.60
C VAL A 429 18.13 3.32 34.96
N ARG A 430 18.87 2.71 34.02
CA ARG A 430 19.64 1.49 34.32
C ARG A 430 20.65 1.74 35.44
N SER A 431 21.43 2.82 35.36
CA SER A 431 22.44 3.14 36.37
C SER A 431 21.81 3.39 37.74
N GLN A 432 20.69 4.11 37.79
CA GLN A 432 19.96 4.38 39.02
C GLN A 432 19.42 3.09 39.65
N LEU A 433 18.86 2.18 38.85
CA LEU A 433 18.37 0.88 39.32
C LEU A 433 19.50 -0.07 39.77
N GLU A 434 20.65 -0.07 39.09
CA GLU A 434 21.82 -0.86 39.49
C GLU A 434 22.47 -0.29 40.77
N SER A 435 22.40 1.04 40.98
CA SER A 435 22.92 1.71 42.17
C SER A 435 21.98 1.68 43.39
N ALA A 436 20.75 1.23 43.23
CA ALA A 436 19.80 1.13 44.34
C ALA A 436 20.22 0.01 45.29
N LEU A 437 20.36 0.30 46.59
CA LEU A 437 20.76 -0.68 47.60
C LEU A 437 19.60 -1.52 48.14
N SER A 438 18.35 -1.10 47.91
CA SER A 438 17.14 -1.79 48.40
C SER A 438 16.03 -1.82 47.35
N PRO A 439 15.11 -2.81 47.43
CA PRO A 439 13.95 -2.88 46.55
C PRO A 439 13.06 -1.62 46.62
N ASP A 440 12.94 -1.00 47.80
CA ASP A 440 12.19 0.25 48.00
C ASP A 440 12.86 1.46 47.32
N ALA A 441 14.19 1.53 47.35
CA ALA A 441 14.93 2.56 46.63
C ALA A 441 14.76 2.40 45.10
N ALA A 442 14.79 1.15 44.61
CA ALA A 442 14.51 0.86 43.21
C ALA A 442 13.05 1.19 42.82
N ALA A 443 12.09 0.96 43.72
CA ALA A 443 10.68 1.31 43.50
C ALA A 443 10.48 2.82 43.30
N LYS A 444 11.13 3.64 44.13
CA LYS A 444 11.09 5.11 44.02
C LYS A 444 11.65 5.62 42.69
N VAL A 445 12.73 5.01 42.19
CA VAL A 445 13.28 5.35 40.87
C VAL A 445 12.26 5.08 39.76
N VAL A 446 11.60 3.92 39.79
CA VAL A 446 10.57 3.57 38.80
C VAL A 446 9.38 4.53 38.87
N GLU A 447 8.91 4.86 40.08
CA GLU A 447 7.79 5.77 40.29
C GLU A 447 8.09 7.20 39.81
N GLU A 448 9.29 7.73 40.10
CA GLU A 448 9.71 9.07 39.66
C GLU A 448 9.73 9.18 38.14
N VAL A 449 10.31 8.18 37.45
CA VAL A 449 10.41 8.14 35.99
C VAL A 449 9.02 8.05 35.35
N LEU A 450 8.15 7.19 35.89
CA LEU A 450 6.76 7.08 35.43
C LEU A 450 5.97 8.39 35.65
N GLY A 451 6.18 9.06 36.79
CA GLY A 451 5.58 10.35 37.10
C GLY A 451 6.00 11.45 36.12
N ARG A 452 7.30 11.53 35.81
CA ARG A 452 7.86 12.50 34.85
C ARG A 452 7.24 12.33 33.46
N HIS A 453 7.22 11.11 32.93
CA HIS A 453 6.63 10.85 31.62
C HIS A 453 5.11 11.04 31.58
N ALA A 454 4.41 10.78 32.70
CA ALA A 454 2.98 11.08 32.80
C ALA A 454 2.69 12.60 32.75
N HIS A 455 3.55 13.43 33.35
CA HIS A 455 3.45 14.88 33.27
C HIS A 455 3.72 15.39 31.84
N GLU A 456 4.79 14.91 31.21
CA GLU A 456 5.13 15.24 29.83
C GLU A 456 4.02 14.89 28.83
N ALA A 457 3.36 13.73 29.03
CA ALA A 457 2.24 13.31 28.20
C ALA A 457 1.04 14.27 28.33
N LYS A 458 0.72 14.72 29.55
CA LYS A 458 -0.34 15.71 29.80
C LYS A 458 -0.01 17.06 29.15
N ASP A 459 1.23 17.53 29.28
CA ASP A 459 1.69 18.77 28.67
C ASP A 459 1.65 18.72 27.15
N ALA A 460 2.06 17.60 26.55
CA ALA A 460 1.99 17.39 25.11
C ALA A 460 0.55 17.41 24.60
N GLN A 461 -0.37 16.74 25.31
CA GLN A 461 -1.79 16.73 24.97
C GLN A 461 -2.40 18.14 25.06
N GLN A 462 -2.03 18.92 26.07
CA GLN A 462 -2.47 20.30 26.22
C GLN A 462 -1.91 21.22 25.11
N LYS A 463 -0.65 21.04 24.71
CA LYS A 463 -0.04 21.76 23.58
C LYS A 463 -0.76 21.46 22.27
N ILE A 464 -1.11 20.19 22.00
CA ILE A 464 -1.87 19.79 20.80
C ILE A 464 -3.24 20.46 20.79
N LYS A 465 -3.95 20.45 21.93
CA LYS A 465 -5.26 21.12 22.07
C LYS A 465 -5.16 22.62 21.79
N ASN A 466 -4.13 23.28 22.31
CA ASN A 466 -3.89 24.71 22.09
C ASN A 466 -3.49 25.02 20.64
N GLN A 467 -2.71 24.16 19.99
CA GLN A 467 -2.36 24.30 18.57
C GLN A 467 -3.58 24.13 17.67
N ALA A 468 -4.44 23.15 17.95
CA ALA A 468 -5.70 22.97 17.23
C ALA A 468 -6.62 24.20 17.37
N ALA A 469 -6.71 24.77 18.58
CA ALA A 469 -7.47 26.00 18.83
C ALA A 469 -6.87 27.23 18.12
N ARG A 470 -5.54 27.33 18.00
CA ARG A 470 -4.89 28.40 17.22
C ARG A 470 -5.08 28.23 15.72
N ALA A 471 -5.03 26.99 15.22
CA ALA A 471 -5.26 26.69 13.81
C ALA A 471 -6.70 27.01 13.39
N SER A 472 -7.70 26.69 14.24
CA SER A 472 -9.09 27.06 13.99
C SER A 472 -9.31 28.58 14.03
N ALA A 473 -8.66 29.30 14.96
CA ALA A 473 -8.72 30.76 15.02
C ALA A 473 -8.05 31.44 13.81
N ALA A 474 -6.91 30.93 13.34
CA ALA A 474 -6.21 31.43 12.16
C ALA A 474 -7.01 31.19 10.87
N MET A 475 -7.71 30.06 10.77
CA MET A 475 -8.62 29.78 9.66
C MET A 475 -9.79 30.77 9.65
N ALA A 476 -10.39 31.06 10.82
CA ALA A 476 -11.47 32.03 10.98
C ALA A 476 -11.08 33.46 10.52
N ALA A 477 -9.84 33.87 10.82
CA ALA A 477 -9.32 35.18 10.42
C ALA A 477 -9.11 35.31 8.89
N LYS A 478 -8.84 34.19 8.19
CA LYS A 478 -8.54 34.19 6.75
C LYS A 478 -9.80 34.11 5.88
N THR A 479 -10.87 33.47 6.35
CA THR A 479 -12.14 33.32 5.62
C THR A 479 -13.16 34.42 5.91
N GLY A 480 -12.88 35.31 6.87
CA GLY A 480 -13.83 36.36 7.29
C GLY A 480 -15.16 35.82 7.83
N SER A 481 -15.22 34.50 8.08
CA SER A 481 -16.38 33.77 8.59
C SER A 481 -15.87 32.69 9.54
N ALA A 482 -16.61 32.45 10.63
CA ALA A 482 -16.25 31.46 11.63
C ALA A 482 -16.14 30.05 11.00
N PRO A 483 -15.26 29.17 11.51
CA PRO A 483 -15.19 27.80 11.02
C PRO A 483 -16.53 27.11 11.18
N TRP A 484 -16.91 26.27 10.21
CA TRP A 484 -18.17 25.53 10.23
C TRP A 484 -18.12 24.43 11.30
N SER A 485 -19.10 24.43 12.20
CA SER A 485 -19.26 23.38 13.20
C SER A 485 -19.90 22.12 12.58
N ALA A 486 -19.70 20.96 13.23
CA ALA A 486 -20.32 19.71 12.78
C ALA A 486 -21.86 19.79 12.75
N GLN A 487 -22.45 20.55 13.67
CA GLN A 487 -23.90 20.80 13.74
C GLN A 487 -24.37 21.67 12.57
N GLU A 488 -23.68 22.79 12.29
CA GLU A 488 -23.99 23.67 11.15
C GLU A 488 -23.92 22.93 9.82
N LEU A 489 -22.91 22.07 9.62
CA LEU A 489 -22.74 21.28 8.40
C LEU A 489 -23.89 20.29 8.19
N GLY A 490 -24.32 19.58 9.24
CA GLY A 490 -25.44 18.65 9.14
C GLY A 490 -26.76 19.37 8.87
N VAL A 491 -27.01 20.51 9.53
CA VAL A 491 -28.22 21.32 9.32
C VAL A 491 -28.23 21.92 7.90
N LEU A 492 -27.08 22.33 7.37
CA LEU A 492 -26.94 22.80 6.00
C LEU A 492 -27.38 21.74 4.98
N VAL A 493 -26.92 20.49 5.15
CA VAL A 493 -27.33 19.38 4.27
C VAL A 493 -28.84 19.13 4.37
N GLN A 494 -29.42 19.16 5.57
CA GLN A 494 -30.87 19.04 5.75
C GLN A 494 -31.64 20.18 5.06
N ALA A 495 -31.17 21.42 5.21
CA ALA A 495 -31.79 22.61 4.62
C ALA A 495 -31.78 22.57 3.08
N VAL A 496 -30.66 22.16 2.47
CA VAL A 496 -30.52 22.03 1.02
C VAL A 496 -31.48 20.99 0.44
N ASN A 497 -31.69 19.87 1.16
CA ASN A 497 -32.64 18.83 0.77
C ASN A 497 -34.10 19.25 0.97
N LYS A 498 -34.39 19.98 2.05
CA LYS A 498 -35.75 20.44 2.39
C LYS A 498 -36.23 21.58 1.51
N ILE A 499 -35.30 22.41 0.99
CA ILE A 499 -35.60 23.56 0.14
C ILE A 499 -35.06 23.25 -1.28
N PRO A 500 -35.87 22.60 -2.15
CA PRO A 500 -35.47 22.27 -3.52
C PRO A 500 -35.26 23.52 -4.40
N GLY A 501 -34.57 23.34 -5.53
CA GLY A 501 -34.27 24.41 -6.49
C GLY A 501 -35.52 25.03 -7.12
N GLY A 502 -35.48 26.32 -7.49
CA GLY A 502 -36.52 26.97 -8.29
C GLY A 502 -36.91 28.41 -7.91
N THR A 503 -36.39 28.97 -6.81
CA THR A 503 -36.71 30.34 -6.37
C THR A 503 -35.46 31.19 -6.19
N THR A 504 -35.56 32.49 -6.51
CA THR A 504 -34.44 33.46 -6.50
C THR A 504 -33.84 33.68 -5.11
N GLN A 505 -34.63 33.46 -4.04
CA GLN A 505 -34.24 33.62 -2.64
C GLN A 505 -33.94 32.30 -1.92
N ARG A 506 -33.69 31.21 -2.67
CA ARG A 506 -33.45 29.88 -2.09
C ARG A 506 -32.32 29.90 -1.05
N TRP A 507 -31.20 30.52 -1.39
CA TRP A 507 -30.00 30.46 -0.58
C TRP A 507 -30.08 31.33 0.68
N ASP A 508 -30.86 32.42 0.64
CA ASP A 508 -31.12 33.26 1.82
C ASP A 508 -31.96 32.49 2.85
N LYS A 509 -33.00 31.78 2.40
CA LYS A 509 -33.80 30.89 3.26
C LYS A 509 -32.99 29.75 3.86
N ILE A 510 -32.03 29.20 3.10
CA ILE A 510 -31.11 28.17 3.61
C ILE A 510 -30.18 28.77 4.68
N ALA A 511 -29.65 29.98 4.47
CA ALA A 511 -28.80 30.66 5.44
C ALA A 511 -29.54 30.94 6.76
N GLU A 512 -30.78 31.45 6.69
CA GLU A 512 -31.65 31.66 7.85
C GLU A 512 -31.98 30.34 8.56
N TYR A 513 -32.29 29.28 7.80
CA TYR A 513 -32.58 27.97 8.37
C TYR A 513 -31.40 27.41 9.16
N VAL A 514 -30.18 27.52 8.60
CA VAL A 514 -28.95 27.07 9.26
C VAL A 514 -28.68 27.87 10.53
N SER A 515 -28.82 29.20 10.48
CA SER A 515 -28.64 30.06 11.64
C SER A 515 -29.61 29.69 12.78
N HIS A 516 -30.89 29.52 12.47
CA HIS A 516 -31.92 29.20 13.45
C HIS A 516 -31.76 27.80 14.07
N HIS A 517 -31.45 26.78 13.27
CA HIS A 517 -31.42 25.38 13.74
C HIS A 517 -30.05 24.94 14.27
N ALA A 518 -28.97 25.65 13.93
CA ALA A 518 -27.65 25.41 14.51
C ALA A 518 -27.31 26.37 15.66
N GLY A 519 -28.15 27.39 15.93
CA GLY A 519 -27.91 28.36 16.99
C GLY A 519 -26.68 29.26 16.74
N THR A 520 -26.38 29.52 15.47
CA THR A 520 -25.17 30.24 15.05
C THR A 520 -25.51 31.57 14.37
N PRO A 521 -24.60 32.55 14.37
CA PRO A 521 -24.82 33.82 13.70
C PRO A 521 -25.13 33.63 12.21
N LEU A 522 -25.95 34.51 11.65
CA LEU A 522 -26.32 34.45 10.24
C LEU A 522 -25.07 34.52 9.34
N ARG A 523 -24.86 33.47 8.55
CA ARG A 523 -23.76 33.39 7.58
C ARG A 523 -24.14 34.07 6.27
N LYS A 524 -23.15 34.60 5.55
CA LYS A 524 -23.38 35.19 4.23
C LYS A 524 -23.84 34.12 3.25
N THR A 525 -24.79 34.48 2.38
CA THR A 525 -25.36 33.58 1.36
C THR A 525 -24.28 32.93 0.48
N VAL A 526 -23.22 33.68 0.16
CA VAL A 526 -22.08 33.19 -0.65
C VAL A 526 -21.31 32.06 0.05
N ASP A 527 -21.13 32.15 1.36
CA ASP A 527 -20.40 31.14 2.16
C ASP A 527 -21.21 29.85 2.27
N VAL A 528 -22.53 29.98 2.43
CA VAL A 528 -23.48 28.86 2.47
C VAL A 528 -23.50 28.11 1.13
N ILE A 529 -23.49 28.85 0.02
CA ILE A 529 -23.40 28.27 -1.33
C ILE A 529 -22.07 27.53 -1.51
N ALA A 530 -20.94 28.16 -1.18
CA ALA A 530 -19.62 27.56 -1.32
C ALA A 530 -19.50 26.26 -0.50
N GLN A 531 -19.92 26.31 0.77
CA GLN A 531 -19.87 25.16 1.67
C GLN A 531 -20.80 24.03 1.20
N SER A 532 -22.01 24.36 0.74
CA SER A 532 -22.94 23.33 0.23
C SER A 532 -22.38 22.61 -0.99
N LYS A 533 -21.76 23.34 -1.93
CA LYS A 533 -21.09 22.75 -3.11
C LYS A 533 -19.91 21.87 -2.69
N GLU A 534 -19.12 22.30 -1.72
CA GLU A 534 -17.97 21.53 -1.23
C GLU A 534 -18.39 20.21 -0.58
N ILE A 535 -19.42 20.22 0.28
CA ILE A 535 -19.93 19.01 0.94
C ILE A 535 -20.55 18.06 -0.08
N MET A 536 -21.33 18.59 -1.03
CA MET A 536 -22.01 17.78 -2.05
C MET A 536 -21.02 17.19 -3.08
N SER A 537 -19.88 17.86 -3.32
CA SER A 537 -18.84 17.39 -4.24
C SER A 537 -17.98 16.26 -3.65
N LYS A 538 -17.94 16.09 -2.32
CA LYS A 538 -17.11 15.06 -1.66
C LYS A 538 -17.96 13.80 -1.37
N PRO A 539 -17.63 12.63 -1.96
CA PRO A 539 -18.37 11.40 -1.73
C PRO A 539 -18.41 11.06 -0.22
N GLY A 540 -19.60 10.82 0.32
CA GLY A 540 -19.79 10.45 1.74
C GLY A 540 -19.75 11.61 2.75
N ALA A 541 -19.32 12.82 2.36
CA ALA A 541 -19.22 13.95 3.29
C ALA A 541 -20.60 14.44 3.79
N ALA A 542 -21.60 14.46 2.90
CA ALA A 542 -22.98 14.79 3.27
C ALA A 542 -23.57 13.78 4.28
N GLY A 543 -23.32 12.49 4.06
CA GLY A 543 -23.74 11.41 4.98
C GLY A 543 -23.05 11.51 6.34
N ALA A 544 -21.75 11.79 6.36
CA ALA A 544 -20.99 12.00 7.59
C ALA A 544 -21.50 13.20 8.39
N ALA A 545 -21.81 14.32 7.72
CA ALA A 545 -22.37 15.51 8.36
C ALA A 545 -23.75 15.25 8.99
N LEU A 546 -24.63 14.53 8.28
CA LEU A 546 -25.95 14.12 8.82
C LEU A 546 -25.82 13.15 10.00
N ALA A 547 -24.89 12.21 9.94
CA ALA A 547 -24.62 11.26 11.03
C ALA A 547 -24.08 11.97 12.28
N ALA A 548 -23.18 12.94 12.10
CA ALA A 548 -22.66 13.77 13.19
C ALA A 548 -23.77 14.60 13.86
N LEU A 549 -24.66 15.21 13.07
CA LEU A 549 -25.81 15.95 13.59
C LEU A 549 -26.76 15.04 14.38
N LYS A 550 -27.07 13.85 13.86
CA LYS A 550 -27.91 12.87 14.57
C LYS A 550 -27.29 12.46 15.90
N SER A 551 -25.98 12.19 15.92
CA SER A 551 -25.27 11.85 17.16
C SER A 551 -25.30 12.97 18.21
N LEU A 552 -25.25 14.24 17.77
CA LEU A 552 -25.38 15.39 18.68
C LEU A 552 -26.79 15.51 19.25
N GLN A 553 -27.82 15.37 18.40
CA GLN A 553 -29.23 15.38 18.82
C GLN A 553 -29.56 14.22 19.79
N ASP A 554 -28.98 13.04 19.56
CA ASP A 554 -29.14 11.87 20.44
C ASP A 554 -28.45 12.08 21.81
N LYS A 555 -27.38 12.89 21.86
CA LYS A 555 -26.73 13.28 23.13
C LYS A 555 -27.56 14.29 23.91
N GLU A 556 -28.08 15.32 23.25
CA GLU A 556 -28.97 16.32 23.87
C GLU A 556 -30.26 15.67 24.40
N ARG A 557 -30.86 14.73 23.66
CA ARG A 557 -32.04 13.96 24.12
C ARG A 557 -31.77 13.13 25.38
N LYS A 558 -30.53 12.67 25.58
CA LYS A 558 -30.16 11.92 26.80
C LYS A 558 -29.93 12.83 28.00
N GLU A 559 -29.59 14.12 27.78
CA GLU A 559 -29.46 15.11 28.86
C GLU A 559 -30.82 15.65 29.32
N VAL A 560 -31.83 15.74 28.44
CA VAL A 560 -33.20 16.12 28.81
C VAL A 560 -33.94 14.92 29.40
N VAL A 561 -33.56 14.52 30.62
CA VAL A 561 -34.39 13.67 31.48
C VAL A 561 -35.35 14.59 32.23
N ILE A 562 -36.64 14.52 31.92
CA ILE A 562 -37.70 15.28 32.60
C ILE A 562 -37.70 14.88 34.09
N LYS A 563 -37.32 15.81 34.98
CA LYS A 563 -37.30 15.61 36.44
C LYS A 563 -38.58 16.09 37.13
N ASP A 564 -39.46 16.80 36.41
CA ASP A 564 -40.65 17.38 37.00
C ASP A 564 -41.84 16.41 36.95
N ALA A 565 -42.47 16.21 38.10
CA ALA A 565 -43.69 15.44 38.22
C ALA A 565 -44.84 16.13 37.47
N PRO A 566 -45.74 15.38 36.82
CA PRO A 566 -46.89 15.96 36.12
C PRO A 566 -47.75 16.76 37.10
N THR A 567 -48.11 17.99 36.71
CA THR A 567 -48.95 18.89 37.50
C THR A 567 -50.31 18.24 37.78
N GLN A 568 -50.58 17.95 39.06
CA GLN A 568 -51.88 17.49 39.51
C GLN A 568 -52.89 18.63 39.43
N ARG A 569 -54.03 18.36 38.81
CA ARG A 569 -55.17 19.29 38.74
C ARG A 569 -55.90 19.21 40.07
N ASP A 570 -55.91 20.30 40.83
CA ASP A 570 -56.55 20.39 42.14
C ASP A 570 -58.02 19.96 42.07
N MET A 571 -58.31 18.85 42.75
CA MET A 571 -59.66 18.39 43.03
C MET A 571 -60.21 19.27 44.16
N TYR A 572 -61.04 20.25 43.79
CA TYR A 572 -61.81 21.03 44.75
C TYR A 572 -62.72 20.10 45.57
N GLU A 573 -62.60 20.19 46.88
CA GLU A 573 -63.56 19.73 47.86
C GLU A 573 -64.96 20.27 47.52
N PHE A 574 -65.94 19.37 47.46
CA PHE A 574 -67.32 19.72 47.78
C PHE A 574 -67.74 18.88 48.98
N GLN A 575 -67.74 19.52 50.15
CA GLN A 575 -68.49 19.10 51.33
C GLN A 575 -69.98 19.24 51.02
N ALA A 576 -70.74 18.14 51.17
CA ALA A 576 -72.08 18.05 51.77
C ALA A 576 -72.65 16.64 51.58
#